data_AF-M7A0P3-F1
#
_entry.id   AF-M7A0P3-F1
#
_cell.length_a   1.000
_cell.length_b   1.000
_cell.length_c   1.000
_cell.angle_alpha   90.00
_cell.angle_beta   90.00
_cell.angle_gamma   90.00
#
_symmetry.space_group_name_H-M   'P 1'
#
loop_
_entity.id
_entity.type
_entity.pdbx_description
1 polymer ?
#
loop_
_entity_poly.entity_id
_entity_poly.type
_entity_poly.pdbx_seq_one_letter_code
_entity_poly.pdbx_strand_id
1 'polypeptide(L)'
;MAHNGNLVNSWELRSQLEKEGSIFQTTIDSEVIVHLMARSGETDFLSALSSALKKVRGAYSLVILTKTQLIAVRDPNGFRPLVMGRREDGSIVFASETCAFDITDTKYERDVEPGEMIVVDKNGMNSYYPFPKASPSLCIFEYIYFARPDSSIFGESVYKVRKNLGRFLARELPVPADVVIPVPDSANIAALGYAEESGISYQSGLIRSHYIGRTFIEPDQKIRDFGAKIKYNVVRNVVEGKRVIVVDDSIMRGTTSRKIIKMIRNAGAKEIHLRVSAPPTISPCYYGIDIPTHNELIAATHTIEEIRKYLRVDSIAYLSVESMNRAVMDHKGGGFCNACFTAQYPVEFQSELGNQKSLFKEYQVEERVVY
;
A
#
# COMPACT_ATOMS: atom_id res chain seq x y z
N MET A 1 6.75 -13.21 16.65
CA MET A 1 5.88 -13.19 15.44
C MET A 1 5.99 -11.82 14.83
N ALA A 2 6.18 -11.74 13.52
CA ALA A 2 6.10 -10.50 12.74
C ALA A 2 4.89 -10.59 11.81
N HIS A 3 4.16 -9.48 11.66
CA HIS A 3 2.91 -9.41 10.92
C HIS A 3 2.93 -8.21 9.96
N ASN A 4 2.61 -8.48 8.70
CA ASN A 4 2.25 -7.46 7.72
C ASN A 4 0.81 -7.73 7.26
N GLY A 5 -0.11 -6.83 7.58
CA GLY A 5 -1.53 -7.00 7.30
C GLY A 5 -2.42 -6.25 8.29
N ASN A 6 -3.70 -6.59 8.30
CA ASN A 6 -4.65 -6.10 9.28
C ASN A 6 -5.81 -7.10 9.42
N LEU A 7 -6.13 -7.45 10.67
CA LEU A 7 -7.26 -8.33 10.99
C LEU A 7 -8.55 -7.51 11.20
N VAL A 8 -9.53 -7.71 10.33
CA VAL A 8 -10.78 -6.93 10.32
C VAL A 8 -11.72 -7.28 11.47
N ASN A 9 -11.56 -8.46 12.08
CA ASN A 9 -12.32 -8.90 13.26
C ASN A 9 -11.47 -8.94 14.54
N SER A 10 -10.32 -8.25 14.57
CA SER A 10 -9.44 -8.19 15.75
C SER A 10 -10.17 -7.71 17.01
N TRP A 11 -10.99 -6.67 16.92
CA TRP A 11 -11.75 -6.12 18.05
C TRP A 11 -12.82 -7.06 18.59
N GLU A 12 -13.55 -7.73 17.69
CA GLU A 12 -14.54 -8.76 18.04
C GLU A 12 -13.86 -9.88 18.84
N LEU A 13 -12.77 -10.42 18.29
CA LEU A 13 -12.00 -11.50 18.90
C LEU A 13 -11.36 -11.07 20.23
N ARG A 14 -10.79 -9.86 20.28
CA ARG A 14 -10.23 -9.29 21.52
C ARG A 14 -11.29 -9.18 22.61
N SER A 15 -12.44 -8.61 22.29
CA SER A 15 -13.53 -8.42 23.24
C SER A 15 -14.04 -9.75 23.79
N GLN A 16 -14.11 -10.79 22.93
CA GLN A 16 -14.43 -12.15 23.37
C GLN A 16 -13.35 -12.69 24.32
N LEU A 17 -12.08 -12.59 23.93
CA LEU A 17 -10.96 -13.08 24.73
C LEU A 17 -10.86 -12.39 26.09
N GLU A 18 -11.09 -11.08 26.16
CA GLU A 18 -11.12 -10.29 27.41
C GLU A 18 -12.27 -10.73 28.32
N LYS A 19 -13.49 -10.94 27.79
CA LYS A 19 -14.62 -11.49 28.56
C LYS A 19 -14.32 -12.86 29.14
N GLU A 20 -13.50 -13.63 28.45
CA GLU A 20 -13.08 -14.96 28.87
C GLU A 20 -11.79 -14.94 29.73
N GLY A 21 -11.30 -13.76 30.13
CA GLY A 21 -10.22 -13.56 31.10
C GLY A 21 -8.83 -13.26 30.53
N SER A 22 -8.71 -13.03 29.22
CA SER A 22 -7.42 -12.62 28.61
C SER A 22 -7.08 -11.17 28.93
N ILE A 23 -5.81 -10.91 29.22
CA ILE A 23 -5.28 -9.56 29.40
C ILE A 23 -4.35 -9.25 28.22
N PHE A 24 -4.65 -8.19 27.49
CA PHE A 24 -3.83 -7.70 26.37
C PHE A 24 -2.90 -6.60 26.86
N GLN A 25 -1.64 -6.67 26.45
CA GLN A 25 -0.62 -5.66 26.77
C GLN A 25 -0.50 -4.59 25.70
N THR A 26 -0.97 -4.87 24.48
CA THR A 26 -0.83 -4.00 23.32
C THR A 26 -2.17 -3.78 22.63
N THR A 27 -2.17 -2.94 21.60
CA THR A 27 -3.31 -2.77 20.68
C THR A 27 -3.06 -3.39 19.31
N ILE A 28 -1.94 -4.12 19.13
CA ILE A 28 -1.62 -4.74 17.84
C ILE A 28 -2.43 -6.03 17.65
N ASP A 29 -2.95 -6.21 16.45
CA ASP A 29 -3.78 -7.36 16.09
C ASP A 29 -3.03 -8.71 16.14
N SER A 30 -1.70 -8.69 16.07
CA SER A 30 -0.87 -9.90 16.22
C SER A 30 -1.00 -10.53 17.60
N GLU A 31 -1.25 -9.74 18.65
CA GLU A 31 -1.45 -10.27 20.01
C GLU A 31 -2.72 -11.11 20.09
N VAL A 32 -3.77 -10.75 19.32
CA VAL A 32 -5.01 -11.55 19.22
C VAL A 32 -4.71 -12.96 18.71
N ILE A 33 -3.83 -13.11 17.72
CA ILE A 33 -3.42 -14.43 17.21
C ILE A 33 -2.78 -15.26 18.33
N VAL A 34 -1.89 -14.65 19.12
CA VAL A 34 -1.19 -15.34 20.22
C VAL A 34 -2.18 -15.82 21.28
N HIS A 35 -3.14 -14.99 21.68
CA HIS A 35 -4.18 -15.39 22.63
C HIS A 35 -5.08 -16.50 22.09
N LEU A 36 -5.46 -16.44 20.81
CA LEU A 36 -6.24 -17.50 20.18
C LEU A 36 -5.48 -18.84 20.15
N MET A 37 -4.17 -18.80 19.89
CA MET A 37 -3.32 -19.99 19.93
C MET A 37 -3.27 -20.58 21.34
N ALA A 38 -3.01 -19.75 22.35
CA ALA A 38 -2.90 -20.17 23.75
C ALA A 38 -4.20 -20.82 24.27
N ARG A 39 -5.35 -20.48 23.70
CA ARG A 39 -6.67 -20.97 24.09
C ARG A 39 -7.31 -21.91 23.08
N SER A 40 -6.52 -22.40 22.12
CA SER A 40 -7.00 -23.31 21.07
C SER A 40 -7.37 -24.70 21.60
N GLY A 41 -6.79 -25.12 22.72
CA GLY A 41 -6.90 -26.49 23.25
C GLY A 41 -6.03 -27.50 22.49
N GLU A 42 -5.32 -27.05 21.45
CA GLU A 42 -4.40 -27.87 20.67
C GLU A 42 -3.09 -28.10 21.44
N THR A 43 -2.50 -29.28 21.26
CA THR A 43 -1.27 -29.67 21.96
C THR A 43 -0.02 -29.34 21.16
N ASP A 44 -0.11 -29.31 19.82
CA ASP A 44 0.99 -28.96 18.94
C ASP A 44 0.87 -27.52 18.42
N PHE A 45 2.03 -26.89 18.21
CA PHE A 45 2.11 -25.47 17.84
C PHE A 45 1.46 -25.17 16.48
N LEU A 46 1.62 -26.06 15.50
CA LEU A 46 1.13 -25.84 14.14
C LEU A 46 -0.39 -25.97 14.07
N SER A 47 -0.99 -26.91 14.80
CA SER A 47 -2.45 -27.02 14.95
C SER A 47 -3.01 -25.83 15.72
N ALA A 48 -2.36 -25.40 16.81
CA ALA A 48 -2.76 -24.20 17.55
C ALA A 48 -2.75 -22.95 16.66
N LEU A 49 -1.68 -22.76 15.88
CA LEU A 49 -1.54 -21.66 14.93
C LEU A 49 -2.61 -21.75 13.83
N SER A 50 -2.79 -22.92 13.23
CA SER A 50 -3.80 -23.14 12.19
C SER A 50 -5.22 -22.89 12.71
N SER A 51 -5.52 -23.33 13.94
CA SER A 51 -6.80 -23.11 14.61
C SER A 51 -7.06 -21.62 14.88
N ALA A 52 -6.05 -20.89 15.36
CA ALA A 52 -6.13 -19.45 15.54
C ALA A 52 -6.35 -18.71 14.21
N LEU A 53 -5.56 -19.03 13.18
CA LEU A 53 -5.63 -18.38 11.88
C LEU A 53 -6.92 -18.70 11.09
N LYS A 54 -7.62 -19.79 11.42
CA LYS A 54 -8.98 -20.06 10.90
C LYS A 54 -10.06 -19.14 11.47
N LYS A 55 -9.81 -18.51 12.63
CA LYS A 55 -10.77 -17.61 13.30
C LYS A 55 -10.59 -16.14 12.91
N VAL A 56 -9.40 -15.77 12.43
CA VAL A 56 -9.13 -14.39 12.02
C VAL A 56 -9.59 -14.15 10.58
N ARG A 57 -10.02 -12.93 10.31
CA ARG A 57 -10.45 -12.45 8.99
C ARG A 57 -9.64 -11.22 8.64
N GLY A 58 -9.31 -11.05 7.36
CA GLY A 58 -8.55 -9.91 6.86
C GLY A 58 -7.27 -10.32 6.15
N ALA A 59 -6.27 -9.47 6.22
CA ALA A 59 -4.99 -9.66 5.55
C ALA A 59 -3.90 -10.02 6.55
N TYR A 60 -3.07 -11.00 6.22
CA TYR A 60 -1.85 -11.28 6.97
C TYR A 60 -0.79 -11.98 6.12
N SER A 61 0.44 -11.51 6.26
CA SER A 61 1.67 -12.23 5.95
C SER A 61 2.48 -12.30 7.23
N LEU A 62 2.70 -13.51 7.72
CA LEU A 62 3.29 -13.78 9.01
C LEU A 62 4.63 -14.47 8.83
N VAL A 63 5.61 -14.05 9.65
CA VAL A 63 6.83 -14.82 9.89
C VAL A 63 6.95 -15.07 11.39
N ILE A 64 7.06 -16.33 11.78
CA ILE A 64 7.07 -16.79 13.17
C ILE A 64 8.32 -17.62 13.38
N LEU A 65 9.09 -17.26 14.41
CA LEU A 65 10.25 -18.01 14.84
C LEU A 65 9.94 -18.67 16.18
N THR A 66 10.14 -19.98 16.25
CA THR A 66 10.15 -20.75 17.50
C THR A 66 11.58 -21.18 17.81
N LYS A 67 11.79 -21.93 18.90
CA LYS A 67 13.12 -22.49 19.23
C LYS A 67 13.67 -23.43 18.15
N THR A 68 12.79 -24.03 17.34
CA THR A 68 13.16 -25.12 16.42
C THR A 68 12.66 -24.94 15.00
N GLN A 69 11.82 -23.93 14.72
CA GLN A 69 11.16 -23.77 13.43
C GLN A 69 11.06 -22.30 13.02
N LEU A 70 11.22 -22.04 11.72
CA LEU A 70 10.83 -20.80 11.05
C LEU A 70 9.57 -21.08 10.23
N ILE A 71 8.50 -20.35 10.48
CA ILE A 71 7.19 -20.56 9.87
C ILE A 71 6.79 -19.28 9.12
N ALA A 72 6.43 -19.42 7.85
CA ALA A 72 5.89 -18.35 7.03
C ALA A 72 4.44 -18.69 6.65
N VAL A 73 3.50 -17.75 6.85
CA VAL A 73 2.09 -17.98 6.56
C VAL A 73 1.50 -16.81 5.81
N ARG A 74 0.71 -17.09 4.78
CA ARG A 74 -0.01 -16.07 4.03
C ARG A 74 -1.51 -16.32 4.08
N ASP A 75 -2.31 -15.26 4.23
CA ASP A 75 -3.76 -15.37 4.30
C ASP A 75 -4.37 -16.01 3.02
N PRO A 76 -5.54 -16.66 3.11
CA PRO A 76 -6.17 -17.35 1.97
C PRO A 76 -6.46 -16.46 0.76
N ASN A 77 -6.63 -15.15 0.94
CA ASN A 77 -6.83 -14.19 -0.15
C ASN A 77 -5.50 -13.66 -0.72
N GLY A 78 -4.39 -13.83 0.00
CA GLY A 78 -3.06 -13.39 -0.42
C GLY A 78 -2.90 -11.87 -0.46
N PHE A 79 -3.61 -11.11 0.37
CA PHE A 79 -3.66 -9.64 0.28
C PHE A 79 -2.28 -8.99 0.27
N ARG A 80 -1.42 -9.39 1.23
CA ARG A 80 -0.06 -8.85 1.39
C ARG A 80 0.97 -9.75 0.71
N PRO A 81 2.06 -9.18 0.16
CA PRO A 81 3.10 -9.96 -0.47
C PRO A 81 3.99 -10.65 0.58
N LEU A 82 4.38 -11.88 0.26
CA LEU A 82 5.33 -12.68 1.01
C LEU A 82 6.07 -13.56 0.01
N VAL A 83 7.38 -13.31 -0.14
CA VAL A 83 8.25 -14.00 -1.08
C VAL A 83 9.25 -14.87 -0.32
N MET A 84 9.68 -15.94 -0.97
CA MET A 84 10.66 -16.90 -0.48
C MET A 84 11.87 -16.95 -1.40
N GLY A 85 13.04 -17.03 -0.81
CA GLY A 85 14.30 -17.23 -1.50
C GLY A 85 15.24 -18.12 -0.72
N ARG A 86 16.36 -18.46 -1.36
CA ARG A 86 17.41 -19.31 -0.79
C ARG A 86 18.79 -18.70 -1.01
N ARG A 87 19.62 -18.75 0.02
CA ARG A 87 21.03 -18.36 -0.06
C ARG A 87 21.90 -19.52 -0.57
N GLU A 88 23.13 -19.25 -0.96
CA GLU A 88 24.05 -20.29 -1.46
C GLU A 88 24.31 -21.41 -0.44
N ASP A 89 24.31 -21.09 0.86
CA ASP A 89 24.47 -22.06 1.95
C ASP A 89 23.22 -22.93 2.21
N GLY A 90 22.15 -22.73 1.44
CA GLY A 90 20.89 -23.46 1.56
C GLY A 90 19.86 -22.83 2.50
N SER A 91 20.22 -21.76 3.22
CA SER A 91 19.32 -21.04 4.14
C SER A 91 18.10 -20.48 3.43
N ILE A 92 16.91 -20.70 4.02
CA ILE A 92 15.65 -20.14 3.53
C ILE A 92 15.44 -18.74 4.09
N VAL A 93 15.01 -17.81 3.24
CA VAL A 93 14.71 -16.42 3.61
C VAL A 93 13.31 -16.06 3.14
N PHE A 94 12.55 -15.39 4.01
CA PHE A 94 11.24 -14.81 3.68
C PHE A 94 11.30 -13.30 3.80
N ALA A 95 10.62 -12.60 2.89
CA ALA A 95 10.50 -11.14 2.91
C ALA A 95 9.15 -10.72 2.34
N SER A 96 8.68 -9.51 2.65
CA SER A 96 7.50 -8.97 1.96
C SER A 96 7.78 -8.63 0.49
N GLU A 97 9.02 -8.30 0.15
CA GLU A 97 9.42 -7.88 -1.20
C GLU A 97 10.79 -8.44 -1.57
N THR A 98 11.02 -8.73 -2.86
CA THR A 98 12.30 -9.31 -3.33
C THR A 98 13.47 -8.35 -3.24
N CYS A 99 13.28 -7.04 -3.15
CA CYS A 99 14.41 -6.10 -2.98
C CYS A 99 15.23 -6.37 -1.70
N ALA A 100 14.67 -7.07 -0.72
CA ALA A 100 15.41 -7.51 0.47
C ALA A 100 16.40 -8.65 0.16
N PHE A 101 16.15 -9.41 -0.90
CA PHE A 101 17.00 -10.51 -1.35
C PHE A 101 18.29 -10.01 -1.99
N ASP A 102 18.23 -8.89 -2.72
CA ASP A 102 19.40 -8.26 -3.33
C ASP A 102 20.46 -7.84 -2.30
N ILE A 103 20.03 -7.45 -1.09
CA ILE A 103 20.93 -7.00 -0.01
C ILE A 103 21.52 -8.19 0.77
N THR A 104 20.91 -9.37 0.68
CA THR A 104 21.26 -10.54 1.51
C THR A 104 21.87 -11.69 0.72
N ASP A 105 22.19 -11.47 -0.55
CA ASP A 105 22.65 -12.49 -1.50
C ASP A 105 21.71 -13.70 -1.56
N THR A 106 20.41 -13.42 -1.52
CA THR A 106 19.37 -14.43 -1.57
C THR A 106 18.85 -14.55 -2.99
N LYS A 107 18.76 -15.78 -3.51
CA LYS A 107 18.11 -16.04 -4.80
C LYS A 107 16.60 -16.20 -4.60
N TYR A 108 15.80 -15.40 -5.30
CA TYR A 108 14.34 -15.58 -5.33
C TYR A 108 13.97 -16.97 -5.85
N GLU A 109 13.07 -17.67 -5.14
CA GLU A 109 12.54 -18.96 -5.56
C GLU A 109 11.09 -18.83 -6.05
N ARG A 110 10.20 -18.28 -5.22
CA ARG A 110 8.78 -18.06 -5.52
C ARG A 110 8.08 -17.21 -4.46
N ASP A 111 6.87 -16.78 -4.76
CA ASP A 111 5.92 -16.27 -3.77
C ASP A 111 5.45 -17.41 -2.83
N VAL A 112 5.17 -17.08 -1.57
CA VAL A 112 4.34 -17.91 -0.68
C VAL A 112 2.90 -17.81 -1.18
N GLU A 113 2.25 -18.94 -1.45
CA GLU A 113 0.93 -18.97 -2.06
C GLU A 113 -0.17 -18.50 -1.08
N PRO A 114 -1.29 -17.95 -1.58
CA PRO A 114 -2.45 -17.65 -0.73
C PRO A 114 -2.92 -18.88 0.05
N GLY A 115 -2.97 -18.75 1.37
CA GLY A 115 -3.34 -19.84 2.28
C GLY A 115 -2.24 -20.88 2.54
N GLU A 116 -1.01 -20.63 2.07
CA GLU A 116 0.12 -21.50 2.34
C GLU A 116 0.74 -21.21 3.71
N MET A 117 1.10 -22.27 4.41
CA MET A 117 1.94 -22.29 5.60
C MET A 117 3.20 -23.09 5.30
N ILE A 118 4.35 -22.41 5.23
CA ILE A 118 5.65 -23.05 5.04
C ILE A 118 6.33 -23.18 6.40
N VAL A 119 6.81 -24.38 6.73
CA VAL A 119 7.56 -24.68 7.94
C VAL A 119 8.96 -25.12 7.55
N VAL A 120 9.97 -24.43 8.06
CA VAL A 120 11.38 -24.74 7.90
C VAL A 120 11.94 -25.19 9.24
N ASP A 121 12.50 -26.40 9.29
CA ASP A 121 13.15 -26.95 10.48
C ASP A 121 14.40 -27.77 10.10
N LYS A 122 14.98 -28.48 11.07
CA LYS A 122 16.19 -29.30 10.87
C LYS A 122 16.04 -30.41 9.81
N ASN A 123 14.82 -30.82 9.49
CA ASN A 123 14.52 -31.85 8.49
C ASN A 123 14.27 -31.25 7.10
N GLY A 124 14.27 -29.92 6.98
CA GLY A 124 14.05 -29.20 5.73
C GLY A 124 12.79 -28.34 5.74
N MET A 125 12.23 -28.12 4.55
CA MET A 125 11.10 -27.23 4.32
C MET A 125 9.88 -28.04 3.89
N ASN A 126 8.75 -27.82 4.54
CA ASN A 126 7.46 -28.42 4.20
C ASN A 126 6.40 -27.34 4.00
N SER A 127 5.50 -27.56 3.04
CA SER A 127 4.38 -26.67 2.75
C SER A 127 3.06 -27.33 3.11
N TYR A 128 2.18 -26.57 3.75
CA TYR A 128 0.86 -27.00 4.20
C TYR A 128 -0.19 -25.97 3.76
N TYR A 129 -1.41 -26.43 3.52
CA TYR A 129 -2.56 -25.59 3.18
C TYR A 129 -3.71 -25.86 4.16
N PRO A 130 -3.59 -25.42 5.42
CA PRO A 130 -4.54 -25.81 6.47
C PRO A 130 -5.85 -25.02 6.43
N PHE A 131 -6.00 -24.07 5.51
CA PHE A 131 -7.14 -23.15 5.42
C PHE A 131 -8.09 -23.50 4.27
N PRO A 132 -9.38 -23.12 4.36
CA PRO A 132 -10.29 -23.17 3.22
C PRO A 132 -9.73 -22.35 2.05
N LYS A 133 -9.87 -22.87 0.83
CA LYS A 133 -9.48 -22.13 -0.38
C LYS A 133 -10.37 -20.89 -0.54
N ALA A 134 -9.74 -19.76 -0.85
CA ALA A 134 -10.42 -18.52 -1.22
C ALA A 134 -9.95 -18.05 -2.59
N SER A 135 -10.75 -17.20 -3.23
CA SER A 135 -10.33 -16.50 -4.45
C SER A 135 -9.30 -15.44 -4.09
N PRO A 136 -8.08 -15.45 -4.68
CA PRO A 136 -7.08 -14.46 -4.34
C PRO A 136 -7.56 -13.05 -4.67
N SER A 137 -7.22 -12.12 -3.79
CA SER A 137 -7.58 -10.69 -3.83
C SER A 137 -6.36 -9.86 -3.47
N LEU A 138 -5.31 -9.97 -4.28
CA LEU A 138 -4.00 -9.37 -4.07
C LEU A 138 -4.10 -7.84 -4.01
N CYS A 139 -3.34 -7.16 -3.16
CA CYS A 139 -3.46 -5.71 -3.03
C CYS A 139 -2.89 -4.99 -4.27
N ILE A 140 -3.75 -4.42 -5.13
CA ILE A 140 -3.31 -3.63 -6.30
C ILE A 140 -2.49 -2.39 -5.90
N PHE A 141 -2.70 -1.89 -4.69
CA PHE A 141 -2.02 -0.68 -4.20
C PHE A 141 -0.53 -0.90 -3.93
N GLU A 142 -0.10 -2.16 -3.78
CA GLU A 142 1.33 -2.52 -3.76
C GLU A 142 2.00 -2.12 -5.08
N TYR A 143 1.35 -2.44 -6.22
CA TYR A 143 1.84 -2.04 -7.52
C TYR A 143 1.72 -0.55 -7.78
N ILE A 144 0.63 0.09 -7.35
CA ILE A 144 0.41 1.52 -7.63
C ILE A 144 1.45 2.37 -6.89
N TYR A 145 1.72 2.08 -5.62
CA TYR A 145 2.47 3.00 -4.75
C TYR A 145 3.44 2.31 -3.78
N PHE A 146 3.00 1.26 -3.08
CA PHE A 146 3.66 0.85 -1.83
C PHE A 146 4.97 0.09 -2.05
N ALA A 147 4.98 -0.90 -2.94
CA ALA A 147 6.17 -1.71 -3.20
C ALA A 147 7.26 -0.91 -3.91
N ARG A 148 8.51 -1.32 -3.74
CA ARG A 148 9.62 -0.69 -4.45
C ARG A 148 9.62 -1.10 -5.93
N PRO A 149 10.00 -0.21 -6.86
CA PRO A 149 10.03 -0.53 -8.29
C PRO A 149 10.93 -1.72 -8.67
N ASP A 150 12.02 -1.94 -7.92
CA ASP A 150 12.97 -3.03 -8.12
C ASP A 150 12.50 -4.37 -7.54
N SER A 151 11.36 -4.40 -6.86
CA SER A 151 10.75 -5.63 -6.37
C SER A 151 9.96 -6.37 -7.47
N SER A 152 9.92 -7.69 -7.32
CA SER A 152 8.92 -8.56 -7.93
C SER A 152 8.05 -9.10 -6.80
N ILE A 153 6.74 -8.91 -6.92
CA ILE A 153 5.75 -9.41 -5.95
C ILE A 153 4.63 -10.03 -6.74
N PHE A 154 3.89 -10.98 -6.16
CA PHE A 154 2.81 -11.64 -6.87
C PHE A 154 3.28 -12.19 -8.23
N GLY A 155 4.51 -12.73 -8.30
CA GLY A 155 5.09 -13.25 -9.54
C GLY A 155 5.30 -12.24 -10.69
N GLU A 156 5.18 -10.93 -10.47
CA GLU A 156 5.35 -9.91 -11.52
C GLU A 156 6.21 -8.73 -11.04
N SER A 157 6.88 -8.07 -12.00
CA SER A 157 7.75 -6.92 -11.72
C SER A 157 6.92 -5.67 -11.43
N VAL A 158 7.21 -5.01 -10.30
CA VAL A 158 6.55 -3.74 -9.93
C VAL A 158 6.83 -2.66 -10.97
N TYR A 159 8.08 -2.55 -11.45
CA TYR A 159 8.46 -1.63 -12.52
C TYR A 159 7.61 -1.84 -13.78
N LYS A 160 7.49 -3.09 -14.25
CA LYS A 160 6.72 -3.45 -15.46
C LYS A 160 5.26 -3.02 -15.31
N VAL A 161 4.63 -3.33 -14.18
CA VAL A 161 3.23 -2.97 -13.92
C VAL A 161 3.05 -1.45 -13.87
N ARG A 162 3.88 -0.71 -13.13
CA ARG A 162 3.81 0.76 -13.05
C ARG A 162 3.96 1.42 -14.41
N LYS A 163 4.88 0.91 -15.23
CA LYS A 163 5.09 1.40 -16.58
C LYS A 163 3.85 1.17 -17.45
N ASN A 164 3.23 -0.01 -17.33
CA ASN A 164 1.98 -0.32 -18.03
C ASN A 164 0.82 0.56 -17.57
N LEU A 165 0.67 0.85 -16.26
CA LEU A 165 -0.33 1.80 -15.76
C LEU A 165 -0.19 3.16 -16.46
N GLY A 166 1.04 3.64 -16.62
CA GLY A 166 1.35 4.86 -17.39
C GLY A 166 0.93 4.80 -18.86
N ARG A 167 1.20 3.68 -19.54
CA ARG A 167 0.81 3.47 -20.95
C ARG A 167 -0.72 3.46 -21.10
N PHE A 168 -1.43 2.72 -20.25
CA PHE A 168 -2.88 2.72 -20.26
C PHE A 168 -3.46 4.11 -19.97
N LEU A 169 -2.85 4.86 -19.05
CA LEU A 169 -3.25 6.25 -18.76
C LEU A 169 -3.10 7.17 -19.97
N ALA A 170 -2.04 7.03 -20.77
CA ALA A 170 -1.86 7.80 -22.00
C ALA A 170 -2.85 7.42 -23.10
N ARG A 171 -3.16 6.12 -23.25
CA ARG A 171 -4.14 5.62 -24.24
C ARG A 171 -5.56 6.08 -23.91
N GLU A 172 -5.95 6.00 -22.65
CA GLU A 172 -7.30 6.33 -22.20
C GLU A 172 -7.51 7.85 -22.10
N LEU A 173 -6.51 8.58 -21.60
CA LEU A 173 -6.65 9.98 -21.20
C LEU A 173 -5.56 10.88 -21.82
N PRO A 174 -5.41 10.92 -23.16
CA PRO A 174 -4.43 11.75 -23.84
C PRO A 174 -4.75 13.25 -23.66
N VAL A 175 -3.71 14.08 -23.75
CA VAL A 175 -3.87 15.54 -23.85
C VAL A 175 -2.68 16.16 -24.60
N PRO A 176 -2.90 17.12 -25.51
CA PRO A 176 -1.80 17.82 -26.15
C PRO A 176 -1.01 18.63 -25.13
N ALA A 177 0.29 18.34 -24.99
CA ALA A 177 1.18 19.05 -24.09
C ALA A 177 2.61 19.00 -24.62
N ASP A 178 3.52 19.74 -23.98
CA ASP A 178 4.91 19.89 -24.46
C ASP A 178 5.89 19.02 -23.65
N VAL A 179 5.52 18.62 -22.43
CA VAL A 179 6.37 17.83 -21.54
C VAL A 179 5.55 16.99 -20.55
N VAL A 180 6.03 15.77 -20.27
CA VAL A 180 5.54 14.92 -19.18
C VAL A 180 6.55 14.96 -18.04
N ILE A 181 6.09 15.25 -16.83
CA ILE A 181 6.90 15.25 -15.62
C ILE A 181 6.24 14.38 -14.54
N PRO A 182 7.01 13.62 -13.75
CA PRO A 182 6.46 12.88 -12.61
C PRO A 182 6.34 13.76 -11.37
N VAL A 183 5.49 13.33 -10.44
CA VAL A 183 5.67 13.62 -9.01
C VAL A 183 6.63 12.57 -8.44
N PRO A 184 7.88 12.94 -8.10
CA PRO A 184 8.88 11.98 -7.66
C PRO A 184 8.65 11.53 -6.20
N ASP A 185 9.05 10.33 -5.82
CA ASP A 185 9.72 9.32 -6.65
C ASP A 185 8.76 8.25 -7.18
N SER A 186 7.57 8.15 -6.59
CA SER A 186 6.63 7.05 -6.77
C SER A 186 6.01 7.03 -8.17
N ALA A 187 5.70 8.19 -8.76
CA ALA A 187 5.09 8.28 -10.09
C ALA A 187 6.11 8.27 -11.25
N ASN A 188 7.42 8.19 -10.98
CA ASN A 188 8.47 8.25 -12.01
C ASN A 188 8.25 7.22 -13.14
N ILE A 189 7.92 5.99 -12.78
CA ILE A 189 7.78 4.89 -13.74
C ILE A 189 6.47 4.98 -14.53
N ALA A 190 5.38 5.40 -13.89
CA ALA A 190 4.12 5.65 -14.57
C ALA A 190 4.24 6.84 -15.55
N ALA A 191 4.93 7.91 -15.15
CA ALA A 191 5.20 9.05 -16.02
C ALA A 191 6.07 8.66 -17.23
N LEU A 192 7.08 7.81 -17.03
CA LEU A 192 7.88 7.25 -18.11
C LEU A 192 7.00 6.44 -19.08
N GLY A 193 6.13 5.57 -18.57
CA GLY A 193 5.18 4.81 -19.38
C GLY A 193 4.22 5.70 -20.18
N TYR A 194 3.71 6.78 -19.56
CA TYR A 194 2.85 7.76 -20.22
C TYR A 194 3.58 8.48 -21.36
N ALA A 195 4.81 8.93 -21.11
CA ALA A 195 5.63 9.64 -22.08
C ALA A 195 5.97 8.76 -23.30
N GLU A 196 6.40 7.52 -23.07
CA GLU A 196 6.68 6.56 -24.15
C GLU A 196 5.46 6.30 -25.04
N GLU A 197 4.29 6.14 -24.43
CA GLU A 197 3.05 5.84 -25.16
C GLU A 197 2.49 7.06 -25.90
N SER A 198 2.57 8.25 -25.29
CA SER A 198 2.07 9.49 -25.90
C SER A 198 3.03 10.11 -26.91
N GLY A 199 4.30 9.72 -26.89
CA GLY A 199 5.37 10.35 -27.69
C GLY A 199 5.82 11.73 -27.16
N ILE A 200 5.29 12.19 -26.03
CA ILE A 200 5.67 13.47 -25.41
C ILE A 200 6.94 13.27 -24.57
N SER A 201 7.87 14.23 -24.63
CA SER A 201 9.14 14.14 -23.91
C SER A 201 8.96 14.02 -22.40
N TYR A 202 9.54 12.97 -21.81
CA TYR A 202 9.70 12.84 -20.36
C TYR A 202 10.84 13.74 -19.87
N GLN A 203 10.60 14.52 -18.82
CA GLN A 203 11.61 15.36 -18.19
C GLN A 203 11.47 15.35 -16.66
N SER A 204 12.59 15.52 -15.97
CA SER A 204 12.60 15.74 -14.51
C SER A 204 12.23 17.20 -14.19
N GLY A 205 10.94 17.52 -14.20
CA GLY A 205 10.43 18.86 -13.85
C GLY A 205 10.33 19.15 -12.35
N LEU A 206 10.36 18.10 -11.53
CA LEU A 206 10.38 18.15 -10.07
C LEU A 206 11.56 17.35 -9.55
N ILE A 207 12.25 17.91 -8.56
CA ILE A 207 13.33 17.24 -7.83
C ILE A 207 12.92 17.11 -6.38
N ARG A 208 12.85 15.88 -5.88
CA ARG A 208 12.67 15.60 -4.46
C ARG A 208 13.97 15.91 -3.73
N SER A 209 13.91 16.66 -2.63
CA SER A 209 15.09 16.89 -1.80
C SER A 209 15.37 15.67 -0.93
N HIS A 210 16.60 15.16 -0.99
CA HIS A 210 17.06 13.97 -0.27
C HIS A 210 17.42 14.23 1.19
N TYR A 211 17.48 15.49 1.61
CA TYR A 211 18.00 15.90 2.92
C TYR A 211 16.91 16.16 3.97
N ILE A 212 15.66 15.76 3.68
CA ILE A 212 14.50 16.09 4.51
C ILE A 212 14.02 14.84 5.22
N GLY A 213 14.37 14.75 6.50
CA GLY A 213 13.80 13.80 7.45
C GLY A 213 12.43 14.24 7.97
N ARG A 214 11.88 13.47 8.93
CA ARG A 214 10.70 13.92 9.70
C ARG A 214 11.12 15.10 10.57
N THR A 215 10.62 16.30 10.30
CA THR A 215 10.78 17.45 11.21
C THR A 215 9.91 17.23 12.44
N PHE A 216 10.53 16.92 13.58
CA PHE A 216 9.83 16.53 14.81
C PHE A 216 9.38 17.71 15.67
N ILE A 217 9.90 18.93 15.45
CA ILE A 217 9.51 20.13 16.20
C ILE A 217 9.55 21.33 15.25
N GLU A 218 8.38 21.83 14.84
CA GLU A 218 8.26 23.16 14.25
C GLU A 218 7.14 23.94 14.95
N PRO A 219 7.49 24.97 15.76
CA PRO A 219 6.56 25.59 16.71
C PRO A 219 5.52 26.53 16.08
N ASP A 220 5.56 26.78 14.77
CA ASP A 220 4.74 27.84 14.16
C ASP A 220 4.01 27.43 12.86
N GLN A 221 2.71 27.72 12.77
CA GLN A 221 1.83 27.29 11.68
C GLN A 221 2.25 27.89 10.32
N LYS A 222 2.89 29.06 10.32
CA LYS A 222 3.44 29.73 9.12
C LYS A 222 4.62 28.96 8.49
N ILE A 223 5.35 28.15 9.28
CA ILE A 223 6.51 27.37 8.82
C ILE A 223 6.08 26.00 8.24
N ARG A 224 4.92 25.46 8.65
CA ARG A 224 4.38 24.21 8.07
C ARG A 224 4.06 24.31 6.58
N ASP A 225 3.67 25.50 6.10
CA ASP A 225 3.49 25.73 4.66
C ASP A 225 4.81 25.82 3.88
N PHE A 226 5.93 26.07 4.57
CA PHE A 226 7.29 25.93 4.04
C PHE A 226 7.67 24.46 3.81
N GLY A 227 7.14 23.51 4.60
CA GLY A 227 7.45 22.08 4.52
C GLY A 227 7.30 21.43 3.12
N ALA A 228 6.40 21.93 2.27
CA ALA A 228 6.28 21.44 0.89
C ALA A 228 7.28 22.07 -0.09
N LYS A 229 7.63 23.35 0.09
CA LYS A 229 8.76 23.98 -0.62
C LYS A 229 10.08 23.32 -0.24
N ILE A 230 10.16 22.79 0.98
CA ILE A 230 11.32 22.05 1.45
C ILE A 230 11.39 20.72 0.66
N LYS A 231 10.30 19.95 0.56
CA LYS A 231 10.30 18.60 -0.06
C LYS A 231 10.58 18.54 -1.56
N TYR A 232 10.06 19.47 -2.35
CA TYR A 232 10.21 19.45 -3.81
C TYR A 232 10.73 20.78 -4.33
N ASN A 233 11.54 20.73 -5.39
CA ASN A 233 11.96 21.90 -6.15
C ASN A 233 11.54 21.75 -7.62
N VAL A 234 11.05 22.84 -8.22
CA VAL A 234 10.66 22.85 -9.63
C VAL A 234 11.86 23.26 -10.48
N VAL A 235 12.13 22.51 -11.54
CA VAL A 235 13.13 22.87 -12.55
C VAL A 235 12.50 23.84 -13.54
N ARG A 236 12.64 25.15 -13.31
CA ARG A 236 12.00 26.21 -14.12
C ARG A 236 12.22 26.01 -15.62
N ASN A 237 13.44 25.73 -16.05
CA ASN A 237 13.79 25.52 -17.47
C ASN A 237 13.01 24.37 -18.14
N VAL A 238 12.48 23.43 -17.36
CA VAL A 238 11.66 22.33 -17.88
C VAL A 238 10.22 22.77 -18.12
N VAL A 239 9.66 23.64 -17.27
CA VAL A 239 8.22 23.92 -17.20
C VAL A 239 7.81 25.31 -17.70
N GLU A 240 8.72 26.30 -17.70
CA GLU A 240 8.40 27.69 -18.04
C GLU A 240 7.88 27.82 -19.47
N GLY A 241 6.74 28.49 -19.62
CA GLY A 241 6.06 28.70 -20.90
C GLY A 241 5.39 27.46 -21.51
N LYS A 242 5.53 26.28 -20.91
CA LYS A 242 5.06 25.01 -21.47
C LYS A 242 3.71 24.56 -20.92
N ARG A 243 3.01 23.73 -21.69
CA ARG A 243 1.89 22.90 -21.26
C ARG A 243 2.46 21.62 -20.68
N VAL A 244 2.22 21.39 -19.40
CA VAL A 244 2.88 20.35 -18.61
C VAL A 244 1.88 19.27 -18.22
N ILE A 245 2.16 18.02 -18.56
CA ILE A 245 1.48 16.87 -17.97
C ILE A 245 2.22 16.50 -16.70
N VAL A 246 1.54 16.56 -15.57
CA VAL A 246 2.04 16.10 -14.28
C VAL A 246 1.42 14.75 -14.01
N VAL A 247 2.24 13.71 -13.89
CA VAL A 247 1.77 12.36 -13.55
C VAL A 247 2.01 12.11 -12.07
N ASP A 248 0.96 11.71 -11.37
CA ASP A 248 0.96 11.32 -9.95
C ASP A 248 0.41 9.89 -9.82
N ASP A 249 0.78 9.15 -8.78
CA ASP A 249 0.32 7.77 -8.62
C ASP A 249 -1.13 7.69 -8.12
N SER A 250 -1.47 8.53 -7.15
CA SER A 250 -2.73 8.50 -6.41
C SER A 250 -2.95 9.85 -5.70
N ILE A 251 -4.20 10.16 -5.37
CA ILE A 251 -4.55 11.38 -4.63
C ILE A 251 -5.48 11.02 -3.47
N MET A 252 -4.96 11.20 -2.25
CA MET A 252 -5.72 10.96 -1.00
C MET A 252 -6.51 12.20 -0.58
N ARG A 253 -5.84 13.14 0.10
CA ARG A 253 -6.45 14.41 0.55
C ARG A 253 -6.29 15.57 -0.45
N GLY A 254 -5.47 15.39 -1.48
CA GLY A 254 -5.16 16.45 -2.47
C GLY A 254 -4.26 17.60 -1.99
N THR A 255 -3.94 17.68 -0.69
CA THR A 255 -3.17 18.80 -0.12
C THR A 255 -1.74 18.88 -0.68
N THR A 256 -1.04 17.76 -0.81
CA THR A 256 0.30 17.69 -1.40
C THR A 256 0.28 18.10 -2.88
N SER A 257 -0.60 17.47 -3.67
CA SER A 257 -0.76 17.78 -5.10
C SER A 257 -1.08 19.26 -5.29
N ARG A 258 -1.98 19.86 -4.50
CA ARG A 258 -2.29 21.30 -4.57
C ARG A 258 -1.05 22.18 -4.36
N LYS A 259 -0.16 21.82 -3.44
CA LYS A 259 1.09 22.56 -3.19
C LYS A 259 2.06 22.42 -4.37
N ILE A 260 2.22 21.21 -4.90
CA ILE A 260 3.07 20.94 -6.08
C ILE A 260 2.58 21.72 -7.30
N ILE A 261 1.28 21.66 -7.60
CA ILE A 261 0.67 22.38 -8.73
C ILE A 261 0.89 23.90 -8.59
N LYS A 262 0.73 24.46 -7.39
CA LYS A 262 1.02 25.87 -7.12
C LYS A 262 2.48 26.21 -7.42
N MET A 263 3.43 25.34 -7.06
CA MET A 263 4.85 25.55 -7.34
C MET A 263 5.14 25.52 -8.84
N ILE A 264 4.58 24.57 -9.59
CA ILE A 264 4.74 24.45 -11.04
C ILE A 264 4.16 25.69 -11.75
N ARG A 265 2.97 26.14 -11.34
CA ARG A 265 2.36 27.36 -11.88
C ARG A 265 3.24 28.59 -11.64
N ASN A 266 3.74 28.74 -10.42
CA ASN A 266 4.65 29.85 -10.05
C ASN A 266 5.99 29.80 -10.78
N ALA A 267 6.39 28.63 -11.28
CA ALA A 267 7.58 28.47 -12.12
C ALA A 267 7.34 28.82 -13.59
N GLY A 268 6.12 29.22 -13.97
CA GLY A 268 5.80 29.75 -15.30
C GLY A 268 5.11 28.77 -16.24
N ALA A 269 4.60 27.63 -15.76
CA ALA A 269 3.85 26.69 -16.61
C ALA A 269 2.57 27.34 -17.18
N LYS A 270 2.40 27.24 -18.51
CA LYS A 270 1.26 27.80 -19.24
C LYS A 270 -0.03 27.04 -18.93
N GLU A 271 0.01 25.72 -19.05
CA GLU A 271 -1.08 24.80 -18.72
C GLU A 271 -0.53 23.65 -17.88
N ILE A 272 -1.35 23.12 -16.99
CA ILE A 272 -1.02 21.99 -16.12
C ILE A 272 -2.15 20.97 -16.20
N HIS A 273 -1.83 19.80 -16.74
CA HIS A 273 -2.74 18.66 -16.87
C HIS A 273 -2.30 17.56 -15.91
N LEU A 274 -3.08 17.34 -14.86
CA LEU A 274 -2.81 16.27 -13.90
C LEU A 274 -3.36 14.93 -14.42
N ARG A 275 -2.54 13.90 -14.38
CA ARG A 275 -2.91 12.53 -14.77
C ARG A 275 -2.54 11.59 -13.63
N VAL A 276 -3.53 10.89 -13.09
CA VAL A 276 -3.35 10.01 -11.93
C VAL A 276 -3.36 8.56 -12.42
N SER A 277 -2.27 7.83 -12.19
CA SER A 277 -2.12 6.44 -12.65
C SER A 277 -2.85 5.41 -11.79
N ALA A 278 -3.90 5.84 -11.10
CA ALA A 278 -4.82 5.04 -10.32
C ALA A 278 -6.24 5.62 -10.42
N PRO A 279 -7.28 4.80 -10.19
CA PRO A 279 -8.63 5.29 -10.02
C PRO A 279 -8.78 6.23 -8.81
N PRO A 280 -9.87 7.02 -8.76
CA PRO A 280 -10.15 7.86 -7.61
C PRO A 280 -10.27 7.00 -6.33
N THR A 281 -9.49 7.32 -5.30
CA THR A 281 -9.56 6.62 -4.02
C THR A 281 -10.76 7.14 -3.23
N ILE A 282 -11.83 6.35 -3.19
CA ILE A 282 -13.11 6.72 -2.57
C ILE A 282 -13.33 6.03 -1.22
N SER A 283 -12.52 5.03 -0.90
CA SER A 283 -12.74 4.16 0.24
C SER A 283 -11.45 3.87 0.99
N PRO A 284 -11.52 3.69 2.31
CA PRO A 284 -10.38 3.30 3.14
C PRO A 284 -9.89 1.89 2.84
N CYS A 285 -8.74 1.53 3.40
CA CYS A 285 -8.24 0.16 3.37
C CYS A 285 -8.36 -0.46 4.76
N TYR A 286 -8.88 -1.68 4.83
CA TYR A 286 -8.94 -2.49 6.06
C TYR A 286 -7.95 -3.66 6.06
N TYR A 287 -7.03 -3.67 5.11
CA TYR A 287 -6.11 -4.78 4.84
C TYR A 287 -4.64 -4.39 5.01
N GLY A 288 -4.33 -3.29 5.71
CA GLY A 288 -2.97 -2.94 6.12
C GLY A 288 -2.34 -1.70 5.46
N ILE A 289 -2.98 -1.07 4.45
CA ILE A 289 -2.52 0.23 3.93
C ILE A 289 -3.15 1.36 4.74
N ASP A 290 -2.36 2.36 5.14
CA ASP A 290 -2.84 3.57 5.83
C ASP A 290 -3.54 4.53 4.86
N ILE A 291 -4.82 4.23 4.55
CA ILE A 291 -5.67 5.13 3.76
C ILE A 291 -6.54 5.96 4.71
N PRO A 292 -6.62 7.30 4.52
CA PRO A 292 -7.43 8.19 5.35
C PRO A 292 -8.92 7.82 5.42
N THR A 293 -9.65 8.53 6.29
CA THR A 293 -11.09 8.30 6.40
C THR A 293 -11.87 8.69 5.15
N HIS A 294 -13.03 8.06 4.93
CA HIS A 294 -13.89 8.38 3.78
C HIS A 294 -14.12 9.90 3.65
N ASN A 295 -14.40 10.58 4.76
CA ASN A 295 -14.60 12.03 4.79
C ASN A 295 -13.34 12.86 4.54
N GLU A 296 -12.15 12.27 4.66
CA GLU A 296 -10.87 12.91 4.34
C GLU A 296 -10.41 12.66 2.91
N LEU A 297 -10.98 11.66 2.22
CA LEU A 297 -10.64 11.36 0.84
C LEU A 297 -11.31 12.37 -0.09
N ILE A 298 -10.49 13.07 -0.88
CA ILE A 298 -10.99 14.15 -1.73
C ILE A 298 -11.95 13.60 -2.80
N ALA A 299 -11.65 12.42 -3.35
CA ALA A 299 -12.48 11.77 -4.36
C ALA A 299 -13.75 11.11 -3.81
N ALA A 300 -13.83 10.89 -2.49
CA ALA A 300 -15.04 10.38 -1.85
C ALA A 300 -16.08 11.48 -1.58
N THR A 301 -15.62 12.74 -1.50
CA THR A 301 -16.42 13.89 -1.06
C THR A 301 -16.61 14.95 -2.13
N HIS A 302 -15.84 14.90 -3.22
CA HIS A 302 -15.86 15.87 -4.31
C HIS A 302 -15.94 15.18 -5.66
N THR A 303 -16.65 15.81 -6.59
CA THR A 303 -16.63 15.47 -8.00
C THR A 303 -15.29 15.80 -8.64
N ILE A 304 -14.99 15.19 -9.80
CA ILE A 304 -13.75 15.46 -10.54
C ILE A 304 -13.59 16.96 -10.87
N GLU A 305 -14.67 17.66 -11.20
CA GLU A 305 -14.63 19.10 -11.50
C GLU A 305 -14.32 19.94 -10.26
N GLU A 306 -14.85 19.56 -9.10
CA GLU A 306 -14.51 20.22 -7.82
C GLU A 306 -13.04 19.96 -7.44
N ILE A 307 -12.52 18.75 -7.66
CA ILE A 307 -11.11 18.44 -7.46
C ILE A 307 -10.24 19.28 -8.39
N ARG A 308 -10.60 19.39 -9.68
CA ARG A 308 -9.90 20.22 -10.67
C ARG A 308 -9.78 21.67 -10.20
N LYS A 309 -10.89 22.26 -9.74
CA LYS A 309 -10.95 23.61 -9.18
C LYS A 309 -10.13 23.75 -7.90
N TYR A 310 -10.22 22.79 -6.99
CA TYR A 310 -9.46 22.77 -5.73
C TYR A 310 -7.95 22.77 -5.99
N LEU A 311 -7.48 21.93 -6.92
CA LEU A 311 -6.07 21.79 -7.27
C LEU A 311 -5.56 22.92 -8.18
N ARG A 312 -6.46 23.64 -8.87
CA ARG A 312 -6.15 24.74 -9.82
C ARG A 312 -5.35 24.28 -11.03
N VAL A 313 -5.76 23.13 -11.59
CA VAL A 313 -5.23 22.55 -12.82
C VAL A 313 -6.16 22.81 -14.01
N ASP A 314 -5.60 22.79 -15.21
CA ASP A 314 -6.35 22.98 -16.45
C ASP A 314 -7.18 21.73 -16.77
N SER A 315 -6.62 20.53 -16.54
CA SER A 315 -7.39 19.29 -16.52
C SER A 315 -6.86 18.32 -15.47
N ILE A 316 -7.74 17.44 -14.98
CA ILE A 316 -7.39 16.28 -14.16
C ILE A 316 -8.12 15.06 -14.72
N ALA A 317 -7.45 13.93 -14.77
CA ALA A 317 -8.07 12.64 -15.07
C ALA A 317 -7.42 11.51 -14.27
N TYR A 318 -8.22 10.52 -13.90
CA TYR A 318 -7.82 9.34 -13.15
C TYR A 318 -7.96 8.11 -14.04
N LEU A 319 -7.00 7.20 -13.98
CA LEU A 319 -7.09 5.92 -14.69
C LEU A 319 -8.36 5.18 -14.28
N SER A 320 -9.11 4.62 -15.23
CA SER A 320 -10.27 3.79 -14.90
C SER A 320 -9.88 2.51 -14.15
N VAL A 321 -10.82 1.96 -13.37
CA VAL A 321 -10.64 0.64 -12.72
C VAL A 321 -10.42 -0.45 -13.78
N GLU A 322 -11.10 -0.35 -14.93
CA GLU A 322 -10.93 -1.28 -16.05
C GLU A 322 -9.49 -1.26 -16.58
N SER A 323 -8.98 -0.09 -16.97
CA SER A 323 -7.62 0.03 -17.50
C SER A 323 -6.55 -0.31 -16.47
N MET A 324 -6.78 0.03 -15.19
CA MET A 324 -5.91 -0.40 -14.09
C MET A 324 -5.84 -1.93 -14.01
N ASN A 325 -6.99 -2.62 -14.03
CA ASN A 325 -7.02 -4.08 -14.03
C ASN A 325 -6.33 -4.65 -15.28
N ARG A 326 -6.52 -4.01 -16.45
CA ARG A 326 -5.84 -4.39 -17.70
C ARG A 326 -4.31 -4.28 -17.61
N ALA A 327 -3.80 -3.32 -16.86
CA ALA A 327 -2.36 -3.17 -16.65
C ALA A 327 -1.72 -4.32 -15.87
N VAL A 328 -2.52 -5.10 -15.15
CA VAL A 328 -2.09 -6.28 -14.36
C VAL A 328 -2.66 -7.60 -14.90
N MET A 329 -3.36 -7.61 -16.04
CA MET A 329 -4.03 -8.82 -16.57
C MET A 329 -3.09 -9.97 -16.93
N ASP A 330 -1.82 -9.68 -17.23
CA ASP A 330 -0.83 -10.73 -17.53
C ASP A 330 -0.44 -11.54 -16.28
N HIS A 331 -0.87 -11.11 -15.08
CA HIS A 331 -0.65 -11.82 -13.83
C HIS A 331 -1.39 -13.16 -13.82
N LYS A 332 -0.62 -14.25 -13.83
CA LYS A 332 -1.12 -15.61 -13.64
C LYS A 332 -1.18 -15.92 -12.15
N GLY A 333 -2.36 -15.94 -11.53
CA GLY A 333 -2.43 -16.37 -10.13
C GLY A 333 -3.59 -15.85 -9.29
N GLY A 334 -4.41 -14.91 -9.77
CA GLY A 334 -5.61 -14.51 -9.02
C GLY A 334 -6.10 -13.09 -9.30
N GLY A 335 -7.18 -12.71 -8.60
CA GLY A 335 -7.78 -11.39 -8.69
C GLY A 335 -7.04 -10.37 -7.83
N PHE A 336 -7.29 -9.09 -8.12
CA PHE A 336 -6.77 -7.98 -7.34
C PHE A 336 -7.88 -7.34 -6.50
N CYS A 337 -7.59 -7.08 -5.22
CA CYS A 337 -8.41 -6.22 -4.40
C CYS A 337 -8.29 -4.77 -4.89
N ASN A 338 -9.41 -4.18 -5.29
CA ASN A 338 -9.54 -2.78 -5.68
C ASN A 338 -10.55 -2.02 -4.81
N ALA A 339 -10.83 -2.53 -3.60
CA ALA A 339 -11.84 -2.01 -2.68
C ALA A 339 -11.67 -0.51 -2.35
N CYS A 340 -10.44 0.00 -2.34
CA CYS A 340 -10.16 1.42 -2.11
C CYS A 340 -10.77 2.32 -3.19
N PHE A 341 -11.07 1.76 -4.38
CA PHE A 341 -11.64 2.45 -5.53
C PHE A 341 -13.12 2.08 -5.79
N THR A 342 -13.56 0.90 -5.34
CA THR A 342 -14.89 0.33 -5.65
C THR A 342 -15.80 0.20 -4.45
N ALA A 343 -15.27 0.32 -3.22
CA ALA A 343 -15.92 -0.03 -1.96
C ALA A 343 -16.38 -1.50 -1.86
N GLN A 344 -15.93 -2.38 -2.78
CA GLN A 344 -16.25 -3.80 -2.78
C GLN A 344 -15.14 -4.57 -2.06
N TYR A 345 -15.35 -4.83 -0.77
CA TYR A 345 -14.39 -5.52 0.08
C TYR A 345 -14.52 -7.04 -0.05
N PRO A 346 -13.44 -7.79 -0.34
CA PRO A 346 -13.50 -9.25 -0.50
C PRO A 346 -13.80 -10.02 0.80
N VAL A 347 -13.57 -9.40 1.95
CA VAL A 347 -13.82 -9.97 3.27
C VAL A 347 -14.80 -9.10 4.01
N GLU A 348 -15.88 -9.69 4.51
CA GLU A 348 -16.91 -9.03 5.31
C GLU A 348 -16.37 -8.58 6.67
N PHE A 349 -16.78 -7.38 7.10
CA PHE A 349 -16.45 -6.80 8.40
C PHE A 349 -17.62 -5.93 8.90
N GLN A 350 -17.68 -5.68 10.20
CA GLN A 350 -18.68 -4.80 10.80
C GLN A 350 -18.29 -3.34 10.56
N SER A 351 -19.16 -2.58 9.87
CA SER A 351 -18.90 -1.23 9.36
C SER A 351 -18.77 -0.14 10.44
N GLU A 352 -19.21 -0.41 11.67
CA GLU A 352 -19.18 0.58 12.78
C GLU A 352 -17.78 0.79 13.38
N LEU A 353 -16.82 -0.08 13.05
CA LEU A 353 -15.43 0.10 13.45
C LEU A 353 -14.76 1.05 12.43
N GLY A 354 -14.94 2.35 12.66
CA GLY A 354 -14.33 3.41 11.86
C GLY A 354 -12.85 3.15 11.59
N ASN A 355 -12.39 3.56 10.41
CA ASN A 355 -11.01 3.43 9.91
C ASN A 355 -9.93 3.53 10.98
N GLN A 356 -8.79 2.89 10.71
CA GLN A 356 -7.49 2.88 11.42
C GLN A 356 -7.18 4.04 12.38
N LYS A 357 -7.71 5.24 12.18
CA LYS A 357 -7.72 6.28 13.20
C LYS A 357 -8.44 5.91 14.50
N SER A 358 -9.40 4.98 14.55
CA SER A 358 -9.98 4.51 15.82
C SER A 358 -9.04 3.56 16.58
N LEU A 359 -8.12 2.88 15.89
CA LEU A 359 -7.04 2.09 16.51
C LEU A 359 -5.98 2.96 17.21
N PHE A 360 -5.92 4.26 16.87
CA PHE A 360 -4.93 5.22 17.41
C PHE A 360 -5.52 6.51 18.00
N LYS A 361 -6.85 6.67 18.01
CA LYS A 361 -7.51 7.77 18.73
C LYS A 361 -8.10 7.24 20.04
N GLU A 362 -7.40 7.57 21.11
CA GLU A 362 -7.98 7.90 22.41
C GLU A 362 -8.69 6.75 23.15
N TYR A 363 -7.89 5.86 23.77
CA TYR A 363 -8.02 5.76 25.22
C TYR A 363 -7.12 6.85 25.81
N GLN A 364 -7.67 8.05 26.03
CA GLN A 364 -7.16 8.86 27.13
C GLN A 364 -7.34 7.99 28.37
N VAL A 365 -6.23 7.50 28.91
CA VAL A 365 -6.18 7.02 30.29
C VAL A 365 -6.78 8.17 31.10
N GLU A 366 -7.95 7.95 31.67
CA GLU A 366 -8.44 8.78 32.76
C GLU A 366 -7.37 8.70 33.86
N GLU A 367 -6.44 9.65 33.87
CA GLU A 367 -5.77 10.03 35.10
C GLU A 367 -6.87 10.56 36.02
N ARG A 368 -7.42 9.63 36.82
CA ARG A 368 -8.08 9.98 38.07
C ARG A 368 -7.07 10.75 38.89
N VAL A 369 -7.16 12.07 38.81
CA VAL A 369 -6.67 12.97 39.84
C VAL A 369 -7.43 12.58 41.11
N VAL A 370 -6.79 11.74 41.93
CA VAL A 370 -7.17 11.57 43.33
C VAL A 370 -6.50 12.73 44.07
N TYR A 371 -7.35 13.52 44.71
CA TYR A 371 -7.08 14.76 45.45
C TYR A 371 -5.83 14.78 46.31
#